data_AF-A0A820ANV9-F1
#
_entry.id   AF-A0A820ANV9-F1
#
_cell.length_a   1.000
_cell.length_b   1.000
_cell.length_c   1.000
_cell.angle_alpha   90.00
_cell.angle_beta   90.00
_cell.angle_gamma   90.00
#
_symmetry.space_group_name_H-M   'P 1'
#
loop_
_entity.id
_entity.type
_entity.pdbx_description
1 polymer ?
#
loop_
_entity_poly.entity_id
_entity_poly.type
_entity_poly.pdbx_seq_one_letter_code
_entity_poly.pdbx_strand_id
1 'polypeptide(L)'
;MGSNQSRSNYRIELHSQIFFSGLPNIFITINSCDLHYPLAMKFAGVDLNIDDLLLNQMPKSHERAAIVARHPVAIARFFNRLISTVLSTLVGYNINRHESHPDGGVLGKIDAYYGTVEESGRGALHLHMLLWLADNKHPHELRASITNEIFRENLIRYLEDIIKEDLRCFENENIALDPTTIEKQNHTLLSICSPILCPNDVNFDRQKRATICISPSQNQIHHHTSTCYKYHKGSNTDNMSCLLRYPKELYDITTINTETGEILMRCAHPMMNNFNEWFLLACRSVS
;
A
#
# COMPACT_ATOMS: atom_id res chain seq x y z
N MET A 1 4.45 -17.08 8.90
CA MET A 1 3.56 -18.23 8.61
C MET A 1 4.39 -19.52 8.61
N GLY A 2 4.58 -20.24 9.71
CA GLY A 2 3.63 -20.59 10.76
C GLY A 2 2.95 -21.92 10.37
N SER A 3 3.06 -22.96 11.20
CA SER A 3 2.62 -24.34 10.92
C SER A 3 1.18 -24.46 10.37
N ASN A 4 0.81 -25.64 9.85
CA ASN A 4 -0.58 -25.90 9.41
C ASN A 4 -1.63 -25.53 10.47
N GLN A 5 -1.27 -25.65 11.76
CA GLN A 5 -2.10 -25.25 12.87
C GLN A 5 -2.34 -23.73 12.91
N SER A 6 -1.31 -22.90 12.77
CA SER A 6 -1.50 -21.44 12.81
C SER A 6 -2.36 -20.96 11.65
N ARG A 7 -2.18 -21.55 10.45
CA ARG A 7 -3.04 -21.27 9.29
C ARG A 7 -4.50 -21.69 9.53
N SER A 8 -4.71 -22.75 10.30
CA SER A 8 -6.06 -23.17 10.68
C SER A 8 -6.71 -22.18 11.65
N ASN A 9 -5.97 -21.72 12.66
CA ASN A 9 -6.46 -20.74 13.63
C ASN A 9 -6.84 -19.41 12.95
N TYR A 10 -5.98 -18.89 12.07
CA TYR A 10 -6.29 -17.65 11.34
C TYR A 10 -7.54 -17.77 10.47
N ARG A 11 -7.80 -18.94 9.89
CA ARG A 11 -9.04 -19.17 9.14
C ARG A 11 -10.27 -19.14 10.04
N ILE A 12 -10.19 -19.75 11.23
CA ILE A 12 -11.30 -19.75 12.19
C ILE A 12 -11.63 -18.33 12.62
N GLU A 13 -10.62 -17.55 13.01
CA GLU A 13 -10.80 -16.14 13.40
C GLU A 13 -11.43 -15.33 12.27
N LEU A 14 -10.88 -15.43 11.04
CA LEU A 14 -11.41 -14.75 9.87
C LEU A 14 -12.85 -15.16 9.54
N HIS A 15 -13.17 -16.46 9.57
CA HIS A 15 -14.53 -16.93 9.31
C HIS A 15 -15.51 -16.43 10.37
N SER A 16 -15.08 -16.34 11.64
CA SER A 16 -15.91 -15.76 12.71
C SER A 16 -16.21 -14.29 12.45
N GLN A 17 -15.21 -13.51 12.00
CA GLN A 17 -15.39 -12.10 11.67
C GLN A 17 -16.32 -11.93 10.48
N ILE A 18 -16.18 -12.76 9.44
CA ILE A 18 -17.06 -12.74 8.27
C ILE A 18 -18.50 -13.09 8.65
N PHE A 19 -18.68 -14.04 9.57
CA PHE A 19 -20.01 -14.41 10.06
C PHE A 19 -20.69 -13.24 10.79
N PHE A 20 -19.94 -12.44 11.56
CA PHE A 20 -20.49 -11.34 12.35
C PHE A 20 -20.66 -10.04 11.54
N SER A 21 -19.64 -9.64 10.76
CA SER A 21 -19.60 -8.34 10.06
C SER A 21 -19.89 -8.43 8.55
N GLY A 22 -20.17 -9.63 8.03
CA GLY A 22 -20.33 -9.86 6.59
C GLY A 22 -18.99 -9.92 5.84
N LEU A 23 -19.01 -9.68 4.53
CA LEU A 23 -17.78 -9.71 3.73
C LEU A 23 -16.94 -8.44 3.94
N PRO A 24 -15.60 -8.54 3.99
CA PRO A 24 -14.73 -7.38 4.08
C PRO A 24 -14.81 -6.54 2.80
N ASN A 25 -14.62 -5.24 2.93
CA ASN A 25 -14.68 -4.28 1.83
C ASN A 25 -13.31 -4.04 1.18
N ILE A 26 -12.26 -3.95 2.00
CA ILE A 26 -10.93 -3.57 1.55
C ILE A 26 -9.94 -4.62 2.02
N PHE A 27 -9.12 -5.10 1.09
CA PHE A 27 -7.90 -5.84 1.38
C PHE A 27 -6.71 -4.92 1.13
N ILE A 28 -5.87 -4.74 2.14
CA ILE A 28 -4.67 -3.90 2.04
C ILE A 28 -3.45 -4.67 2.52
N THR A 29 -2.32 -4.47 1.84
CA THR A 29 -1.02 -4.94 2.30
C THR A 29 -0.15 -3.73 2.65
N ILE A 30 0.29 -3.64 3.90
CA ILE A 30 1.23 -2.62 4.34
C ILE A 30 2.61 -3.28 4.40
N ASN A 31 3.43 -2.95 3.41
CA ASN A 31 4.82 -3.39 3.34
C ASN A 31 5.74 -2.20 3.61
N SER A 32 6.37 -2.18 4.77
CA SER A 32 7.37 -1.17 5.13
C SER A 32 8.76 -1.67 4.74
N CYS A 33 9.51 -0.87 3.99
CA CYS A 33 10.90 -1.21 3.72
C CYS A 33 11.79 -0.75 4.88
N ASP A 34 12.00 -1.63 5.85
CA ASP A 34 12.87 -1.42 7.02
C ASP A 34 14.32 -1.02 6.65
N LEU A 35 14.88 -1.59 5.58
CA LEU A 35 16.20 -1.24 5.05
C LEU A 35 16.34 0.22 4.61
N HIS A 36 15.22 0.84 4.29
CA HIS A 36 15.13 2.13 3.60
C HIS A 36 14.38 3.16 4.45
N TYR A 37 14.00 2.80 5.69
CA TYR A 37 13.27 3.70 6.57
C TYR A 37 14.23 4.29 7.63
N PRO A 38 14.47 5.62 7.64
CA PRO A 38 15.39 6.25 8.61
C PRO A 38 15.00 6.00 10.07
N LEU A 39 13.70 5.95 10.37
CA LEU A 39 13.20 5.57 11.69
C LEU A 39 13.61 4.16 12.10
N ALA A 40 13.66 3.20 11.18
CA ALA A 40 14.12 1.84 11.48
C ALA A 40 15.60 1.84 11.88
N MET A 41 16.43 2.63 11.20
CA MET A 41 17.85 2.82 11.56
C MET A 41 18.00 3.47 12.93
N LYS A 42 17.19 4.49 13.25
CA LYS A 42 17.19 5.13 14.58
C LYS A 42 16.78 4.17 15.69
N PHE A 43 15.78 3.31 15.44
CA PHE A 43 15.41 2.23 16.38
C PHE A 43 16.57 1.25 16.60
N ALA A 44 17.37 0.98 15.57
CA ALA A 44 18.56 0.14 15.65
C ALA A 44 19.79 0.86 16.25
N GLY A 45 19.65 2.10 16.73
CA GLY A 45 20.71 2.85 17.42
C GLY A 45 21.64 3.65 16.52
N VAL A 46 21.31 3.83 15.23
CA VAL A 46 22.05 4.75 14.36
C VAL A 46 21.70 6.18 14.74
N ASP A 47 22.72 7.01 14.97
CA ASP A 47 22.54 8.41 15.30
C ASP A 47 22.12 9.21 14.05
N LEU A 48 20.81 9.36 13.89
CA LEU A 48 20.19 10.11 12.79
C LEU A 48 19.28 11.19 13.34
N ASN A 49 19.41 12.39 12.78
CA ASN A 49 18.39 13.42 12.88
C ASN A 49 17.30 13.13 11.84
N ILE A 50 16.12 12.70 12.28
CA ILE A 50 15.03 12.35 11.36
C ILE A 50 14.36 13.59 10.78
N ASP A 51 14.37 14.69 11.52
CA ASP A 51 13.70 15.94 11.14
C ASP A 51 14.51 16.74 10.09
N ASP A 52 15.83 16.50 10.04
CA ASP A 52 16.76 17.14 9.10
C ASP A 52 17.72 16.09 8.51
N LEU A 53 17.15 15.08 7.86
CA LEU A 53 17.91 13.98 7.30
C LEU A 53 18.49 14.34 5.93
N LEU A 54 19.82 14.44 5.86
CA LEU A 54 20.53 14.59 4.60
C LEU A 54 20.91 13.21 4.02
N LEU A 55 20.92 13.11 2.67
CA LEU A 55 21.21 11.86 1.93
C LEU A 55 22.52 11.19 2.38
N ASN A 56 23.51 11.99 2.75
CA ASN A 56 24.86 11.56 3.15
C ASN A 56 24.94 11.04 4.59
N GLN A 57 23.91 11.23 5.41
CA GLN A 57 23.86 10.74 6.79
C GLN A 57 23.36 9.28 6.86
N MET A 58 22.68 8.80 5.82
CA MET A 58 22.20 7.41 5.78
C MET A 58 23.36 6.43 5.49
N PRO A 59 23.51 5.34 6.27
CA PRO A 59 24.50 4.30 5.98
C PRO A 59 24.29 3.69 4.59
N LYS A 60 25.32 3.08 4.02
CA LYS A 60 25.25 2.43 2.71
C LYS A 60 24.30 1.22 2.74
N SER A 61 23.79 0.82 1.57
CA SER A 61 22.79 -0.26 1.47
C SER A 61 23.17 -1.55 2.21
N HIS A 62 24.42 -2.02 2.04
CA HIS A 62 24.90 -3.23 2.70
C HIS A 62 25.07 -3.06 4.23
N GLU A 63 25.44 -1.87 4.69
CA GLU A 63 25.56 -1.55 6.12
C GLU A 63 24.18 -1.57 6.78
N ARG A 64 23.17 -0.97 6.13
CA ARG A 64 21.78 -1.00 6.61
C ARG A 64 21.25 -2.42 6.72
N ALA A 65 21.52 -3.27 5.72
CA ALA A 65 21.15 -4.68 5.77
C ALA A 65 21.82 -5.41 6.95
N ALA A 66 23.11 -5.17 7.20
CA ALA A 66 23.80 -5.74 8.35
C ALA A 66 23.26 -5.23 9.69
N ILE A 67 22.90 -3.95 9.79
CA ILE A 67 22.32 -3.34 10.99
C ILE A 67 20.95 -3.97 11.30
N VAL A 68 20.06 -4.07 10.31
CA VAL A 68 18.73 -4.69 10.43
C VAL A 68 18.85 -6.15 10.91
N ALA A 69 19.75 -6.93 10.28
CA ALA A 69 19.99 -8.32 10.65
C ALA A 69 20.54 -8.48 12.08
N ARG A 70 21.35 -7.53 12.57
CA ARG A 70 21.93 -7.55 13.93
C ARG A 70 20.96 -7.09 15.01
N HIS A 71 19.90 -6.35 14.66
CA HIS A 71 18.97 -5.75 15.62
C HIS A 71 17.50 -6.16 15.37
N PRO A 72 17.16 -7.46 15.29
CA PRO A 72 15.82 -7.91 14.90
C PRO A 72 14.72 -7.41 15.86
N VAL A 73 15.01 -7.28 17.15
CA VAL A 73 14.06 -6.72 18.14
C VAL A 73 13.78 -5.24 17.89
N ALA A 74 14.79 -4.46 17.48
CA ALA A 74 14.59 -3.04 17.16
C ALA A 74 13.70 -2.88 15.93
N ILE A 75 13.91 -3.72 14.91
CA ILE A 75 13.12 -3.73 13.68
C ILE A 75 11.67 -4.15 13.95
N ALA A 76 11.45 -5.18 14.79
CA ALA A 76 10.11 -5.57 15.21
C ALA A 76 9.39 -4.44 15.98
N ARG A 77 10.10 -3.70 16.85
CA ARG A 77 9.54 -2.55 17.57
C ARG A 77 9.21 -1.39 16.62
N PHE A 78 10.06 -1.12 15.65
CA PHE A 78 9.81 -0.14 14.58
C PHE A 78 8.54 -0.52 13.81
N PHE A 79 8.45 -1.76 13.34
CA PHE A 79 7.28 -2.24 12.60
C PHE A 79 6.00 -2.12 13.42
N ASN A 80 6.01 -2.56 14.67
CA ASN A 80 4.86 -2.42 15.57
C ASN A 80 4.45 -0.95 15.76
N ARG A 81 5.42 -0.04 15.91
CA ARG A 81 5.13 1.40 16.04
C ARG A 81 4.54 1.98 14.75
N LEU A 82 5.07 1.59 13.58
CA LEU A 82 4.58 2.02 12.29
C LEU A 82 3.13 1.56 12.09
N ILE A 83 2.85 0.26 12.26
CA ILE A 83 1.51 -0.30 12.10
C ILE A 83 0.51 0.32 13.09
N SER A 84 0.89 0.44 14.37
CA SER A 84 0.01 1.07 15.38
C SER A 84 -0.31 2.52 15.01
N THR A 85 0.68 3.26 14.49
CA THR A 85 0.47 4.63 14.02
C THR A 85 -0.47 4.65 12.83
N VAL A 86 -0.21 3.84 11.80
CA VAL A 86 -1.06 3.73 10.59
C VAL A 86 -2.50 3.37 10.95
N LEU A 87 -2.72 2.43 11.88
CA LEU A 87 -4.06 2.07 12.35
C LEU A 87 -4.76 3.27 13.02
N SER A 88 -4.08 3.94 13.94
CA SER A 88 -4.67 5.05 14.68
C SER A 88 -4.88 6.32 13.84
N THR A 89 -4.03 6.58 12.85
CA THR A 89 -4.04 7.85 12.09
C THR A 89 -4.62 7.72 10.70
N LEU A 90 -4.14 6.78 9.89
CA LEU A 90 -4.59 6.63 8.50
C LEU A 90 -5.86 5.82 8.41
N VAL A 91 -5.93 4.68 9.09
CA VAL A 91 -7.16 3.88 9.13
C VAL A 91 -8.19 4.55 10.05
N GLY A 92 -7.73 5.34 11.03
CA GLY A 92 -8.61 6.03 11.97
C GLY A 92 -9.35 5.05 12.88
N TYR A 93 -8.68 4.00 13.34
CA TYR A 93 -9.25 2.98 14.24
C TYR A 93 -8.51 2.95 15.57
N ASN A 94 -9.27 3.10 16.67
CA ASN A 94 -8.73 3.04 18.02
C ASN A 94 -8.74 1.59 18.52
N ILE A 95 -7.57 0.99 18.56
CA ILE A 95 -7.38 -0.42 18.97
C ILE A 95 -7.83 -0.66 20.42
N ASN A 96 -7.65 0.31 21.32
CA ASN A 96 -7.99 0.14 22.74
C ASN A 96 -9.50 0.24 23.00
N ARG A 97 -10.20 1.03 22.18
CA ARG A 97 -11.65 1.24 22.32
C ARG A 97 -12.47 0.40 21.35
N HIS A 98 -11.83 -0.28 20.40
CA HIS A 98 -12.47 -1.05 19.33
C HIS A 98 -13.51 -0.23 18.55
N GLU A 99 -13.17 1.01 18.20
CA GLU A 99 -14.05 1.92 17.47
C GLU A 99 -13.26 2.77 16.48
N SER A 100 -13.93 3.20 15.40
CA SER A 100 -13.38 4.19 14.49
C SER A 100 -13.44 5.61 15.06
N HIS A 101 -12.53 6.47 14.61
CA HIS A 101 -12.61 7.90 14.81
C HIS A 101 -13.96 8.43 14.27
N PRO A 102 -14.60 9.42 14.92
CA PRO A 102 -15.89 9.97 14.47
C PRO A 102 -15.91 10.48 13.03
N ASP A 103 -14.76 10.92 12.51
CA ASP A 103 -14.59 11.40 11.13
C ASP A 103 -14.10 10.31 10.17
N GLY A 104 -13.77 9.11 10.68
CA GLY A 104 -13.11 8.04 9.92
C GLY A 104 -11.63 8.31 9.64
N GLY A 105 -11.00 7.40 8.90
CA GLY A 105 -9.66 7.56 8.34
C GLY A 105 -9.68 7.84 6.84
N VAL A 106 -8.52 7.71 6.19
CA VAL A 106 -8.35 7.92 4.74
C VAL A 106 -9.12 6.93 3.88
N LEU A 107 -9.57 5.81 4.47
CA LEU A 107 -10.41 4.80 3.81
C LEU A 107 -11.89 4.93 4.19
N GLY A 108 -12.25 5.90 5.04
CA GLY A 108 -13.57 6.02 5.65
C GLY A 108 -13.64 5.47 7.07
N LYS A 109 -14.87 5.32 7.60
CA LYS A 109 -15.11 4.74 8.93
C LYS A 109 -15.02 3.23 8.89
N ILE A 110 -14.32 2.66 9.84
CA ILE A 110 -14.06 1.22 9.97
C ILE A 110 -14.84 0.67 11.15
N ASP A 111 -15.67 -0.34 10.88
CA ASP A 111 -16.39 -1.08 11.91
C ASP A 111 -15.48 -2.14 12.56
N ALA A 112 -14.74 -2.86 11.72
CA ALA A 112 -13.84 -3.91 12.14
C ALA A 112 -12.65 -4.06 11.20
N TYR A 113 -11.58 -4.69 11.71
CA TYR A 113 -10.46 -5.12 10.90
C TYR A 113 -9.95 -6.49 11.36
N TYR A 114 -9.30 -7.20 10.44
CA TYR A 114 -8.56 -8.42 10.73
C TYR A 114 -7.20 -8.34 10.05
N GLY A 115 -6.11 -8.52 10.80
CA GLY A 115 -4.75 -8.31 10.31
C GLY A 115 -3.81 -9.46 10.68
N THR A 116 -2.96 -9.87 9.73
CA THR A 116 -1.95 -10.92 9.91
C THR A 116 -0.57 -10.42 9.50
N VAL A 117 0.39 -10.54 10.41
CA VAL A 117 1.79 -10.19 10.16
C VAL A 117 2.52 -11.39 9.57
N GLU A 118 3.26 -11.14 8.50
CA GLU A 118 4.04 -12.14 7.80
C GLU A 118 5.47 -11.65 7.56
N GLU A 119 6.38 -12.61 7.36
CA GLU A 119 7.74 -12.32 6.94
C GLU A 119 7.77 -12.40 5.41
N SER A 120 8.24 -11.33 4.77
CA SER A 120 8.52 -11.30 3.35
C SER A 120 9.70 -12.21 3.00
N GLY A 121 9.86 -12.57 1.72
CA GLY A 121 11.01 -13.37 1.28
C GLY A 121 12.39 -12.74 1.50
N ARG A 122 12.44 -11.48 1.97
CA ARG A 122 13.67 -10.74 2.31
C ARG A 122 13.90 -10.63 3.83
N GLY A 123 13.05 -11.24 4.65
CA GLY A 123 13.15 -11.20 6.12
C GLY A 123 12.45 -10.02 6.79
N ALA A 124 11.95 -9.05 6.01
CA ALA A 124 11.19 -7.90 6.53
C ALA A 124 9.74 -8.29 6.84
N LEU A 125 9.14 -7.67 7.86
CA LEU A 125 7.74 -7.87 8.22
C LEU A 125 6.81 -7.07 7.30
N HIS A 126 5.72 -7.67 6.87
CA HIS A 126 4.61 -6.99 6.20
C HIS A 126 3.27 -7.40 6.83
N LEU A 127 2.26 -6.55 6.71
CA LEU A 127 0.94 -6.77 7.27
C LEU A 127 -0.07 -6.93 6.14
N HIS A 128 -0.81 -8.04 6.14
CA HIS A 128 -2.04 -8.17 5.37
C HIS A 128 -3.23 -7.83 6.25
N MET A 129 -4.16 -7.02 5.75
CA MET A 129 -5.37 -6.64 6.47
C MET A 129 -6.61 -6.75 5.60
N LEU A 130 -7.70 -7.14 6.25
CA LEU A 130 -9.06 -6.99 5.78
C LEU A 130 -9.75 -5.94 6.64
N LEU A 131 -10.48 -5.01 6.00
CA LEU A 131 -11.21 -3.93 6.65
C LEU A 131 -12.70 -4.02 6.30
N TRP A 132 -13.54 -3.79 7.30
CA TRP A 132 -14.99 -3.64 7.17
C TRP A 132 -15.35 -2.18 7.39
N LEU A 133 -15.99 -1.57 6.40
CA LEU A 133 -16.46 -0.19 6.49
C LEU A 133 -17.73 -0.14 7.34
N ALA A 134 -17.96 0.96 8.05
CA ALA A 134 -19.16 1.15 8.89
C ALA A 134 -20.47 1.04 8.10
N ASP A 135 -20.49 1.55 6.86
CA ASP A 135 -21.64 1.50 5.97
C ASP A 135 -21.60 0.29 5.01
N ASN A 136 -21.06 -0.85 5.47
CA ASN A 136 -20.94 -2.05 4.66
C ASN A 136 -22.32 -2.59 4.25
N LYS A 137 -22.62 -2.51 2.95
CA LYS A 137 -23.82 -3.11 2.37
C LYS A 137 -23.58 -4.58 2.08
N HIS A 138 -24.59 -5.42 2.31
CA HIS A 138 -24.53 -6.80 1.81
C HIS A 138 -24.39 -6.81 0.27
N PRO A 139 -23.73 -7.82 -0.33
CA PRO A 139 -23.48 -7.84 -1.77
C PRO A 139 -24.73 -7.63 -2.64
N HIS A 140 -25.88 -8.17 -2.23
CA HIS A 140 -27.14 -8.00 -2.95
C HIS A 140 -27.68 -6.56 -2.88
N GLU A 141 -27.53 -5.89 -1.74
CA GLU A 141 -27.93 -4.48 -1.56
C GLU A 141 -26.99 -3.55 -2.32
N LEU A 142 -25.69 -3.83 -2.31
CA LEU A 142 -24.70 -3.11 -3.11
C LEU A 142 -25.05 -3.25 -4.60
N ARG A 143 -25.37 -4.46 -5.05
CA ARG A 143 -25.80 -4.74 -6.43
C ARG A 143 -27.04 -3.95 -6.81
N ALA A 144 -28.06 -3.91 -5.95
CA ALA A 144 -29.25 -3.10 -6.15
C ALA A 144 -28.91 -1.60 -6.18
N SER A 145 -28.03 -1.12 -5.29
CA SER A 145 -27.64 0.29 -5.17
C SER A 145 -26.90 0.80 -6.42
N ILE A 146 -26.13 -0.05 -7.11
CA ILE A 146 -25.41 0.31 -8.35
C ILE A 146 -26.36 0.77 -9.49
N THR A 147 -27.63 0.34 -9.46
CA THR A 147 -28.64 0.81 -10.44
C THR A 147 -28.96 2.30 -10.27
N ASN A 148 -28.77 2.85 -9.07
CA ASN A 148 -28.93 4.27 -8.80
C ASN A 148 -27.67 5.01 -9.28
N GLU A 149 -27.87 5.97 -10.19
CA GLU A 149 -26.79 6.75 -10.79
C GLU A 149 -25.99 7.57 -9.78
N ILE A 150 -26.67 8.25 -8.86
CA ILE A 150 -26.02 9.07 -7.82
C ILE A 150 -25.14 8.20 -6.93
N PHE A 151 -25.64 7.01 -6.53
CA PHE A 151 -24.85 6.07 -5.74
C PHE A 151 -23.63 5.59 -6.50
N ARG A 152 -23.80 5.22 -7.78
CA ARG A 152 -22.72 4.75 -8.66
C ARG A 152 -21.62 5.80 -8.82
N GLU A 153 -21.98 7.06 -9.06
CA GLU A 153 -21.02 8.17 -9.17
C GLU A 153 -20.26 8.43 -7.87
N ASN A 154 -20.95 8.35 -6.72
CA ASN A 154 -20.31 8.50 -5.41
C ASN A 154 -19.37 7.33 -5.11
N LEU A 155 -19.75 6.10 -5.49
CA LEU A 155 -18.90 4.92 -5.33
C LEU A 155 -17.63 5.02 -6.20
N ILE A 156 -17.77 5.44 -7.47
CA ILE A 156 -16.62 5.69 -8.35
C ILE A 156 -15.68 6.72 -7.74
N ARG A 157 -16.22 7.85 -7.25
CA ARG A 157 -15.43 8.91 -6.62
C ARG A 157 -14.68 8.43 -5.38
N TYR A 158 -15.33 7.62 -4.55
CA TYR A 158 -14.71 7.01 -3.37
C TYR A 158 -13.59 6.04 -3.76
N LEU A 159 -13.82 5.16 -4.74
CA LEU A 159 -12.82 4.20 -5.19
C LEU A 159 -11.62 4.90 -5.84
N GLU A 160 -11.85 5.92 -6.67
CA GLU A 160 -10.77 6.72 -7.27
C GLU A 160 -10.02 7.56 -6.24
N ASP A 161 -10.62 7.90 -5.10
CA ASP A 161 -9.94 8.59 -4.00
C ASP A 161 -8.96 7.65 -3.28
N ILE A 162 -9.40 6.41 -3.00
CA ILE A 162 -8.60 5.48 -2.19
C ILE A 162 -7.67 4.56 -3.01
N ILE A 163 -7.97 4.35 -4.29
CA ILE A 163 -7.22 3.45 -5.21
C ILE A 163 -6.70 4.25 -6.40
N LYS A 164 -5.38 4.32 -6.54
CA LYS A 164 -4.70 4.93 -7.68
C LYS A 164 -3.99 3.83 -8.48
N GLU A 165 -4.21 3.84 -9.79
CA GLU A 165 -3.49 3.02 -10.78
C GLU A 165 -2.97 3.86 -11.96
N ASP A 166 -3.00 5.18 -11.78
CA ASP A 166 -2.75 6.15 -12.83
C ASP A 166 -1.97 7.33 -12.27
N LEU A 167 -0.80 7.61 -12.86
CA LEU A 167 0.04 8.74 -12.49
C LEU A 167 -0.29 10.03 -13.25
N ARG A 168 -1.10 9.98 -14.31
CA ARG A 168 -1.51 11.17 -15.09
C ARG A 168 -2.17 12.24 -14.21
N CYS A 169 -2.80 11.83 -13.11
CA CYS A 169 -3.36 12.73 -12.09
C CYS A 169 -2.32 13.60 -11.36
N PHE A 170 -1.03 13.28 -11.51
CA PHE A 170 0.08 13.98 -10.86
C PHE A 170 1.08 14.56 -11.87
N GLU A 171 0.89 14.32 -13.18
CA GLU A 171 1.70 14.90 -14.24
C GLU A 171 1.34 16.38 -14.44
N ASN A 172 2.35 17.24 -14.56
CA ASN A 172 2.22 18.62 -15.05
C ASN A 172 3.17 18.79 -16.25
N GLU A 173 2.77 19.60 -17.23
CA GLU A 173 3.50 19.92 -18.48
C GLU A 173 4.96 20.38 -18.31
N ASN A 174 5.38 20.72 -17.07
CA ASN A 174 6.70 21.30 -16.78
C ASN A 174 7.58 20.46 -15.85
N ILE A 175 7.19 19.23 -15.52
CA ILE A 175 8.09 18.27 -14.88
C ILE A 175 8.33 17.15 -15.88
N ALA A 176 9.11 17.47 -16.92
CA ALA A 176 9.84 16.45 -17.66
C ALA A 176 10.87 15.86 -16.69
N LEU A 177 10.43 14.87 -15.90
CA LEU A 177 11.36 13.90 -15.34
C LEU A 177 11.84 13.09 -16.54
N ASP A 178 12.85 13.60 -17.23
CA ASP A 178 13.56 12.83 -18.23
C ASP A 178 14.09 11.56 -17.52
N PRO A 179 13.58 10.36 -17.88
CA PRO A 179 13.95 9.11 -17.23
C PRO A 179 15.45 8.82 -17.35
N THR A 180 16.17 9.54 -18.22
CA THR A 180 17.59 9.32 -18.51
C THR A 180 18.54 10.22 -17.72
N THR A 181 18.07 11.31 -17.08
CA THR A 181 18.97 12.26 -16.37
C THR A 181 19.19 11.95 -14.89
N ILE A 182 18.44 11.02 -14.30
CA ILE A 182 18.61 10.66 -12.90
C ILE A 182 19.17 9.23 -12.85
N GLU A 183 20.45 9.09 -12.49
CA GLU A 183 21.13 7.79 -12.38
C GLU A 183 20.34 6.82 -11.47
N LYS A 184 20.04 5.62 -11.97
CA LYS A 184 19.35 4.51 -11.27
C LYS A 184 19.83 4.25 -9.83
N GLN A 185 21.06 4.63 -9.49
CA GLN A 185 21.65 4.43 -8.17
C GLN A 185 21.21 5.46 -7.11
N ASN A 186 20.72 6.65 -7.51
CA ASN A 186 20.30 7.71 -6.59
C ASN A 186 18.78 7.75 -6.33
N HIS A 187 17.99 7.01 -7.11
CA HIS A 187 16.53 6.99 -7.06
C HIS A 187 15.94 6.43 -5.76
N THR A 188 16.46 5.30 -5.28
CA THR A 188 16.01 4.71 -4.01
C THR A 188 16.29 5.66 -2.84
N LEU A 189 17.41 6.38 -2.87
CA LEU A 189 17.81 7.32 -1.84
C LEU A 189 16.92 8.59 -1.82
N LEU A 190 16.38 9.02 -2.96
CA LEU A 190 15.43 10.14 -3.05
C LEU A 190 14.09 9.84 -2.38
N SER A 191 13.55 8.62 -2.53
CA SER A 191 12.34 8.20 -1.80
C SER A 191 12.62 8.02 -0.29
N ILE A 192 13.80 7.47 0.05
CA ILE A 192 14.27 7.26 1.43
C ILE A 192 14.44 8.56 2.21
N CYS A 193 15.00 9.59 1.57
CA CYS A 193 15.31 10.88 2.20
C CYS A 193 14.34 11.98 1.77
N SER A 194 13.18 11.63 1.21
CA SER A 194 12.13 12.62 0.97
C SER A 194 11.79 13.31 2.30
N PRO A 195 11.69 14.65 2.32
CA PRO A 195 11.42 15.39 3.55
C PRO A 195 10.09 14.93 4.15
N ILE A 196 9.98 14.99 5.48
CA ILE A 196 8.69 14.82 6.14
C ILE A 196 7.83 16.01 5.70
N LEU A 197 6.72 15.71 5.02
CA LEU A 197 5.83 16.73 4.51
C LEU A 197 5.08 17.38 5.69
N CYS A 198 5.28 18.68 5.89
CA CYS A 198 4.54 19.46 6.87
C CYS A 198 3.17 19.84 6.29
N PRO A 199 2.04 19.41 6.90
CA PRO A 199 0.71 19.72 6.37
C PRO A 199 0.40 21.22 6.26
N ASN A 200 1.09 22.04 7.05
CA ASN A 200 0.91 23.50 7.08
C ASN A 200 1.88 24.24 6.13
N ASP A 201 2.74 23.53 5.39
CA ASP A 201 3.62 24.14 4.40
C ASP A 201 2.79 24.57 3.17
N VAL A 202 2.98 25.82 2.73
CA VAL A 202 2.39 26.36 1.49
C VAL A 202 2.71 25.51 0.26
N ASN A 203 3.84 24.80 0.27
CA ASN A 203 4.27 23.91 -0.80
C ASN A 203 3.84 22.45 -0.60
N PHE A 204 3.07 22.12 0.44
CA PHE A 204 2.70 20.75 0.79
C PHE A 204 2.15 19.98 -0.43
N ASP A 205 1.17 20.53 -1.14
CA ASP A 205 0.56 19.87 -2.29
C ASP A 205 1.57 19.62 -3.42
N ARG A 206 2.48 20.56 -3.66
CA ARG A 206 3.55 20.42 -4.67
C ARG A 206 4.52 19.30 -4.26
N GLN A 207 4.96 19.29 -3.01
CA GLN A 207 5.90 18.30 -2.48
C GLN A 207 5.25 16.89 -2.41
N LYS A 208 3.98 16.82 -2.00
CA LYS A 208 3.16 15.62 -2.02
C LYS A 208 3.11 15.01 -3.41
N ARG A 209 2.71 15.81 -4.43
CA ARG A 209 2.66 15.36 -5.82
C ARG A 209 4.02 14.87 -6.32
N ALA A 210 5.08 15.64 -6.09
CA ALA A 210 6.44 15.23 -6.50
C ALA A 210 6.85 13.88 -5.87
N THR A 211 6.56 13.68 -4.59
CA THR A 211 6.85 12.43 -3.88
C THR A 211 6.03 11.26 -4.43
N ILE A 212 4.75 11.48 -4.76
CA ILE A 212 3.85 10.49 -5.39
C ILE A 212 4.17 10.26 -6.87
N CYS A 213 4.86 11.15 -7.58
CA CYS A 213 5.34 10.81 -8.94
C CYS A 213 6.57 9.89 -8.87
N ILE A 214 7.48 10.18 -7.94
CA ILE A 214 8.76 9.47 -7.80
C ILE A 214 8.56 8.08 -7.16
N SER A 215 7.74 7.96 -6.12
CA SER A 215 7.66 6.71 -5.35
C SER A 215 6.96 5.55 -6.09
N PRO A 216 5.79 5.72 -6.74
CA PRO A 216 5.13 4.68 -7.53
C PRO A 216 5.87 4.29 -8.79
N SER A 217 6.49 5.24 -9.49
CA SER A 217 7.31 4.93 -10.68
C SER A 217 8.49 4.02 -10.36
N GLN A 218 8.91 3.99 -9.09
CA GLN A 218 9.96 3.10 -8.58
C GLN A 218 9.40 1.82 -7.95
N ASN A 219 8.32 1.93 -7.18
CA ASN A 219 7.90 0.92 -6.21
C ASN A 219 6.49 0.37 -6.44
N GLN A 220 5.80 0.82 -7.49
CA GLN A 220 4.47 0.32 -7.84
C GLN A 220 4.44 -0.16 -9.29
N ILE A 221 5.60 -0.42 -9.88
CA ILE A 221 5.70 -1.06 -11.20
C ILE A 221 6.01 -2.54 -11.00
N HIS A 222 5.10 -3.37 -11.49
CA HIS A 222 5.27 -4.81 -11.53
C HIS A 222 6.40 -5.17 -12.50
N HIS A 223 7.37 -5.91 -11.99
CA HIS A 223 8.37 -6.59 -12.80
C HIS A 223 8.18 -8.09 -12.64
N HIS A 224 8.14 -8.80 -13.77
CA HIS A 224 7.99 -10.25 -13.74
C HIS A 224 9.16 -10.89 -12.99
N THR A 225 8.82 -11.75 -12.02
CA THR A 225 9.78 -12.56 -11.27
C THR A 225 9.40 -14.03 -11.40
N SER A 226 10.24 -14.94 -10.89
CA SER A 226 9.91 -16.36 -10.83
C SER A 226 8.58 -16.64 -10.11
N THR A 227 8.19 -15.79 -9.15
CA THR A 227 6.90 -15.89 -8.45
C THR A 227 5.71 -15.76 -9.40
N CYS A 228 5.81 -14.94 -10.45
CA CYS A 228 4.76 -14.78 -11.46
C CYS A 228 4.43 -16.10 -12.16
N TYR A 229 5.35 -17.05 -12.12
CA TYR A 229 5.28 -18.30 -12.86
C TYR A 229 5.30 -19.54 -11.97
N LYS A 230 5.18 -19.35 -10.64
CA LYS A 230 5.36 -20.40 -9.62
C LYS A 230 4.47 -21.64 -9.82
N TYR A 231 3.30 -21.47 -10.43
CA TYR A 231 2.33 -22.56 -10.66
C TYR A 231 2.21 -22.97 -12.14
N HIS A 232 3.07 -22.43 -13.01
CA HIS A 232 3.07 -22.83 -14.42
C HIS A 232 3.53 -24.28 -14.55
N LYS A 233 2.67 -25.11 -15.12
CA LYS A 233 2.95 -26.53 -15.38
C LYS A 233 3.10 -26.71 -16.89
N GLY A 234 4.28 -26.42 -17.43
CA GLY A 234 4.60 -26.63 -18.83
C GLY A 234 6.02 -26.19 -19.18
N SER A 235 6.67 -26.90 -20.12
CA SER A 235 7.99 -26.54 -20.65
C SER A 235 7.94 -25.40 -21.68
N ASN A 236 6.74 -25.02 -22.13
CA ASN A 236 6.56 -23.99 -23.14
C ASN A 236 6.42 -22.61 -22.49
N THR A 237 7.39 -21.75 -22.74
CA THR A 237 7.48 -20.39 -22.19
C THR A 237 6.60 -19.38 -22.93
N ASP A 238 6.14 -19.74 -24.13
CA ASP A 238 5.46 -18.81 -25.05
C ASP A 238 4.03 -18.42 -24.61
N ASN A 239 3.45 -19.14 -23.64
CA ASN A 239 2.09 -18.89 -23.10
C ASN A 239 2.07 -18.69 -21.57
N MET A 240 3.17 -18.22 -20.98
CA MET A 240 3.22 -17.99 -19.53
C MET A 240 2.44 -16.74 -19.13
N SER A 241 1.25 -16.93 -18.55
CA SER A 241 0.50 -15.83 -17.95
C SER A 241 1.05 -15.50 -16.57
N CYS A 242 1.13 -14.20 -16.25
CA CYS A 242 1.52 -13.76 -14.92
C CYS A 242 0.44 -14.16 -13.91
N LEU A 243 0.84 -14.86 -12.83
CA LEU A 243 -0.05 -15.21 -11.71
C LEU A 243 -0.79 -14.00 -11.13
N LEU A 244 -0.16 -12.82 -11.18
CA LEU A 244 -0.70 -11.55 -10.72
C LEU A 244 -1.53 -10.80 -11.79
N ARG A 245 -1.77 -11.43 -12.95
CA ARG A 245 -2.61 -10.94 -14.06
C ARG A 245 -2.09 -9.67 -14.74
N TYR A 246 -0.78 -9.58 -14.89
CA TYR A 246 -0.12 -8.56 -15.70
C TYR A 246 0.17 -9.07 -17.14
N PRO A 247 0.15 -8.20 -18.15
CA PRO A 247 -0.25 -6.79 -18.10
C PRO A 247 -1.76 -6.61 -17.86
N LYS A 248 -2.14 -5.54 -17.16
CA LYS A 248 -3.52 -5.11 -16.99
C LYS A 248 -4.07 -4.50 -18.29
N GLU A 249 -5.37 -4.65 -18.50
CA GLU A 249 -6.10 -3.86 -19.49
C GLU A 249 -6.15 -2.39 -19.05
N LEU A 250 -6.19 -1.49 -20.03
CA LEU A 250 -6.15 -0.05 -19.80
C LEU A 250 -7.54 0.54 -19.97
N TYR A 251 -7.90 1.45 -19.07
CA TYR A 251 -9.17 2.14 -19.09
C TYR A 251 -8.93 3.62 -18.79
N ASP A 252 -9.44 4.51 -19.63
CA ASP A 252 -9.27 5.96 -19.45
C ASP A 252 -10.14 6.54 -18.34
N ILE A 253 -11.26 5.88 -18.03
CA ILE A 253 -12.21 6.29 -16.99
C ILE A 253 -12.64 5.08 -16.17
N THR A 254 -12.94 5.33 -14.89
CA THR A 254 -13.51 4.29 -14.03
C THR A 254 -14.98 4.09 -14.38
N THR A 255 -15.39 2.85 -14.60
CA THR A 255 -16.78 2.50 -14.91
C THR A 255 -17.28 1.34 -14.06
N ILE A 256 -18.59 1.27 -13.87
CA ILE A 256 -19.26 0.16 -13.19
C ILE A 256 -20.33 -0.38 -14.13
N ASN A 257 -20.20 -1.66 -14.52
CA ASN A 257 -21.19 -2.34 -15.32
C ASN A 257 -22.45 -2.59 -14.48
N THR A 258 -23.58 -2.02 -14.89
CA THR A 258 -24.84 -2.10 -14.14
C THR A 258 -25.54 -3.45 -14.25
N GLU A 259 -25.15 -4.33 -15.16
CA GLU A 259 -25.69 -5.68 -15.35
C GLU A 259 -24.87 -6.77 -14.64
N THR A 260 -23.54 -6.62 -14.60
CA THR A 260 -22.65 -7.58 -13.93
C THR A 260 -22.20 -7.13 -12.54
N GLY A 261 -22.18 -5.81 -12.28
CA GLY A 261 -21.59 -5.22 -11.09
C GLY A 261 -20.05 -5.11 -11.15
N GLU A 262 -19.45 -5.44 -12.29
CA GLU A 262 -18.00 -5.35 -12.50
C GLU A 262 -17.53 -3.88 -12.47
N ILE A 263 -16.42 -3.64 -11.78
CA ILE A 263 -15.79 -2.32 -11.65
C ILE A 263 -14.50 -2.34 -12.45
N LEU A 264 -14.42 -1.49 -13.47
CA LEU A 264 -13.23 -1.28 -14.27
C LEU A 264 -12.61 0.03 -13.83
N MET A 265 -11.56 -0.04 -13.01
CA MET A 265 -10.84 1.14 -12.53
C MET A 265 -10.04 1.77 -13.66
N ARG A 266 -9.99 3.10 -13.70
CA ARG A 266 -9.08 3.84 -14.57
C ARG A 266 -7.65 3.38 -14.32
N CYS A 267 -6.95 2.99 -15.38
CA CYS A 267 -5.59 2.48 -15.36
C CYS A 267 -4.86 2.98 -16.61
N ALA A 268 -3.75 3.71 -16.41
CA ALA A 268 -2.96 4.28 -17.50
C ALA A 268 -1.67 3.51 -17.79
N HIS A 269 -1.27 2.60 -16.91
CA HIS A 269 -0.03 1.88 -17.03
C HIS A 269 -0.25 0.39 -16.76
N PRO A 270 0.00 -0.49 -17.75
CA PRO A 270 -0.44 -1.88 -17.71
C PRO A 270 0.28 -2.68 -16.62
N MET A 271 1.46 -2.22 -16.17
CA MET A 271 2.25 -2.88 -15.13
C MET A 271 2.11 -2.22 -13.76
N MET A 272 1.22 -1.24 -13.57
CA MET A 272 1.12 -0.53 -12.29
C MET A 272 0.32 -1.34 -11.26
N ASN A 273 0.88 -1.50 -10.07
CA ASN A 273 0.16 -1.92 -8.87
C ASN A 273 -0.74 -0.77 -8.42
N ASN A 274 -1.88 -1.11 -7.83
CA ASN A 274 -2.68 -0.09 -7.18
C ASN A 274 -2.02 0.38 -5.87
N PHE A 275 -2.23 1.64 -5.53
CA PHE A 275 -1.75 2.21 -4.29
C PHE A 275 -2.71 3.26 -3.75
N ASN A 276 -2.59 3.56 -2.46
CA ASN A 276 -3.22 4.74 -1.86
C ASN A 276 -2.13 5.78 -1.59
N GLU A 277 -2.40 7.03 -1.96
CA GLU A 277 -1.45 8.15 -1.83
C GLU A 277 -0.92 8.31 -0.40
N TRP A 278 -1.82 8.25 0.58
CA TRP A 278 -1.48 8.51 1.98
C TRP A 278 -0.69 7.36 2.61
N PHE A 279 -1.08 6.12 2.31
CA PHE A 279 -0.32 4.95 2.77
C PHE A 279 1.07 4.92 2.13
N LEU A 280 1.19 5.25 0.85
CA LEU A 280 2.48 5.32 0.16
C LEU A 280 3.41 6.36 0.80
N LEU A 281 2.91 7.57 1.07
CA LEU A 281 3.67 8.64 1.72
C LEU A 281 4.13 8.27 3.13
N ALA A 282 3.21 7.70 3.93
CA ALA A 282 3.49 7.38 5.33
C ALA A 282 4.42 6.16 5.49
N CYS A 283 4.17 5.11 4.70
CA CYS A 283 4.89 3.84 4.82
C CYS A 283 6.20 3.83 4.01
N ARG A 284 6.36 4.77 3.07
CA ARG A 284 7.48 4.79 2.10
C ARG A 284 7.70 3.41 1.49
N SER A 285 6.59 2.78 1.10
CA SER A 285 6.57 1.37 0.70
C SER A 285 7.40 1.15 -0.56
N VAL A 286 8.25 0.13 -0.52
CA VAL A 286 9.07 -0.35 -1.65
C VAL A 286 8.57 -1.75 -1.98
N SER A 287 8.09 -1.98 -3.21
CA SER A 287 7.67 -3.32 -3.68
C SER A 287 8.86 -4.25 -3.93
#